data_AF-A0A530AQK4-F1
#
_entry.id   AF-A0A530AQK4-F1
#
_cell.length_a   1.000
_cell.length_b   1.000
_cell.length_c   1.000
_cell.angle_alpha   90.00
_cell.angle_beta   90.00
_cell.angle_gamma   90.00
#
_symmetry.space_group_name_H-M   'P 1'
#
loop_
_entity.id
_entity.type
_entity.pdbx_description
1 polymer ?
#
loop_
_entity_poly.entity_id
_entity_poly.type
_entity_poly.pdbx_seq_one_letter_code
_entity_poly.pdbx_strand_id
1 'polypeptide(L)'
;PDMPDTADVPLDDPSVRNIRRVINQPDGMDLPRLGGEFRTMCVRTCDGYFYPMSNAASAGDFERDQKNCEASCPGTEMQVFYSRAMDDDSGSMTSSVTGQPYSELPTAYLYKQANYSRPPTCGCNAQAGNFTIIGGNPPNPEQSQPQSGMAPFIPVPAVKPDPGADPETLANAEGGLDQDAIKRLTTKVPVSPVSMLPPDQRKVRVVGP
;
A
#
# COMPACT_ATOMS: atom_id res chain seq x y z
N PRO A 1 4.99 56.30 71.41
CA PRO A 1 4.15 56.62 70.25
C PRO A 1 5.01 57.21 69.12
N ASP A 2 5.27 56.33 68.16
CA ASP A 2 5.46 56.55 66.73
C ASP A 2 6.67 57.27 66.09
N MET A 3 7.29 56.48 65.18
CA MET A 3 8.13 56.76 64.00
C MET A 3 9.66 56.74 64.12
N PRO A 4 10.40 56.39 63.05
CA PRO A 4 10.15 55.39 61.99
C PRO A 4 11.40 54.51 61.72
N ASP A 5 11.26 53.19 61.53
CA ASP A 5 12.42 52.36 61.14
C ASP A 5 12.15 51.61 59.82
N THR A 6 12.65 52.25 58.77
CA THR A 6 13.35 51.70 57.61
C THR A 6 12.85 50.37 57.02
N ALA A 7 12.34 50.45 55.80
CA ALA A 7 12.09 49.31 54.93
C ALA A 7 13.35 48.42 54.83
N ASP A 8 13.27 47.24 55.42
CA ASP A 8 14.26 46.18 55.28
C ASP A 8 14.25 45.72 53.82
N VAL A 9 15.29 46.10 53.08
CA VAL A 9 15.56 45.64 51.72
C VAL A 9 15.92 44.17 51.82
N PRO A 10 15.14 43.22 51.26
CA PRO A 10 15.50 41.82 51.31
C PRO A 10 16.82 41.64 50.57
N LEU A 11 17.81 41.14 51.32
CA LEU A 11 19.14 40.75 50.88
C LEU A 11 19.11 40.13 49.48
N ASP A 12 19.91 40.70 48.58
CA ASP A 12 20.19 40.20 47.23
C ASP A 12 20.58 38.72 47.28
N ASP A 13 19.59 37.83 47.12
CA ASP A 13 19.83 36.39 47.06
C ASP A 13 20.49 36.06 45.70
N PRO A 14 21.75 35.55 45.70
CA PRO A 14 22.46 35.23 44.47
C PRO A 14 21.75 34.16 43.63
N SER A 15 20.88 33.35 44.23
CA SER A 15 20.09 32.33 43.54
C SER A 15 19.07 32.93 42.59
N VAL A 16 18.48 34.08 42.93
CA VAL A 16 17.48 34.77 42.09
C VAL A 16 18.15 35.45 40.88
N ARG A 17 19.38 35.97 41.07
CA ARG A 17 20.20 36.48 39.95
C ARG A 17 20.57 35.37 38.97
N ASN A 18 20.87 34.17 39.46
CA ASN A 18 21.17 33.01 38.62
C ASN A 18 19.93 32.58 37.81
N ILE A 19 18.74 32.59 38.41
CA ILE A 19 17.48 32.25 37.73
C ILE A 19 17.15 33.27 36.63
N ARG A 20 17.32 34.58 36.88
CA ARG A 20 17.04 35.62 35.87
C ARG A 20 18.05 35.66 34.73
N ARG A 21 19.28 35.19 34.95
CA ARG A 21 20.32 35.08 33.91
C ARG A 21 20.05 33.92 32.95
N VAL A 22 19.40 32.85 33.42
CA VAL A 22 19.03 31.69 32.57
C VAL A 22 17.87 32.01 31.62
N ILE A 23 16.97 32.93 31.96
CA ILE A 23 15.77 33.23 31.15
C ILE A 23 16.06 34.21 30.00
N ASN A 24 17.12 35.03 30.08
CA ASN A 24 17.40 36.10 29.11
C ASN A 24 18.76 35.94 28.39
N GLN A 25 19.24 34.71 28.20
CA GLN A 25 20.43 34.44 27.41
C GLN A 25 20.02 34.05 25.97
N PRO A 26 20.35 34.84 24.92
CA PRO A 26 20.02 34.52 23.53
C PRO A 26 21.10 33.64 22.87
N ASP A 27 21.72 32.75 23.65
CA ASP A 27 22.73 31.84 23.16
C ASP A 27 22.07 30.48 22.93
N GLY A 28 21.90 30.16 21.65
CA GLY A 28 21.22 28.97 21.16
C GLY A 28 21.69 27.72 21.90
N MET A 29 20.80 27.17 22.73
CA MET A 29 20.95 25.85 23.29
C MET A 29 20.86 24.85 22.14
N ASP A 30 22.01 24.36 21.69
CA ASP A 30 22.13 23.00 21.18
C ASP A 30 21.74 22.05 22.33
N LEU A 31 20.44 21.94 22.58
CA LEU A 31 19.90 20.83 23.35
C LEU A 31 20.39 19.57 22.62
N PRO A 32 21.13 18.65 23.25
CA PRO A 32 21.43 17.37 22.63
C PRO A 32 20.08 16.82 22.19
N ARG A 33 19.94 16.53 20.90
CA ARG A 33 18.70 16.03 20.31
C ARG A 33 18.18 14.91 21.21
N LEU A 34 17.17 15.23 22.03
CA LEU A 34 16.49 14.26 22.90
C LEU A 34 15.64 13.27 22.06
N GLY A 35 15.67 13.39 20.74
CA GLY A 35 15.15 12.43 19.77
C GLY A 35 16.33 11.74 19.08
N GLY A 36 16.29 10.41 19.07
CA GLY A 36 17.45 9.54 18.84
C GLY A 36 18.31 9.84 17.61
N GLU A 37 19.59 9.55 17.77
CA GLU A 37 20.66 9.78 16.80
C GLU A 37 20.63 8.78 15.63
N PHE A 38 19.92 7.67 15.78
CA PHE A 38 19.99 6.55 14.86
C PHE A 38 18.69 6.33 14.11
N ARG A 39 18.83 5.91 12.85
CA ARG A 39 17.76 5.26 12.09
C ARG A 39 18.00 3.76 12.12
N THR A 40 17.01 3.00 12.58
CA THR A 40 17.05 1.54 12.61
C THR A 40 16.25 0.95 11.45
N MET A 41 16.80 -0.12 10.89
CA MET A 41 16.30 -0.83 9.73
C MET A 41 16.28 -2.32 10.08
N CYS A 42 15.13 -2.96 9.92
CA CYS A 42 15.05 -4.41 10.07
C CYS A 42 15.46 -5.06 8.74
N VAL A 43 16.43 -5.96 8.79
CA VAL A 43 16.97 -6.67 7.64
C VAL A 43 16.71 -8.15 7.79
N ARG A 44 16.17 -8.76 6.74
CA ARG A 44 16.01 -10.20 6.59
C ARG A 44 17.28 -10.78 6.00
N THR A 45 18.00 -11.59 6.77
CA THR A 45 19.36 -12.04 6.41
C THR A 45 19.37 -13.09 5.30
N CYS A 46 18.23 -13.70 4.95
CA CYS A 46 18.18 -14.75 3.93
C CYS A 46 18.11 -14.20 2.47
N ASP A 47 17.56 -13.00 2.26
CA ASP A 47 17.48 -12.34 0.94
C ASP A 47 17.92 -10.87 0.95
N GLY A 48 18.38 -10.39 2.10
CA GLY A 48 18.81 -9.01 2.32
C GLY A 48 17.68 -8.00 2.28
N TYR A 49 16.40 -8.39 2.24
CA TYR A 49 15.30 -7.42 2.24
C TYR A 49 15.31 -6.59 3.51
N PHE A 50 15.09 -5.28 3.40
CA PHE A 50 15.09 -4.39 4.56
C PHE A 50 13.93 -3.40 4.56
N TYR A 51 13.49 -3.02 5.75
CA TYR A 51 12.44 -2.01 5.95
C TYR A 51 12.72 -1.15 7.20
N PRO A 52 12.26 0.12 7.22
CA PRO A 52 12.51 1.02 8.35
C PRO A 52 11.73 0.62 9.59
N MET A 53 12.38 0.76 10.75
CA MET A 53 11.80 0.55 12.08
C MET A 53 11.59 1.88 12.79
N SER A 54 12.68 2.57 13.12
CA SER A 54 12.66 3.86 13.82
C SER A 54 13.54 4.87 13.09
N ASN A 55 13.09 6.11 12.94
CA ASN A 55 13.90 7.19 12.35
C ASN A 55 14.68 8.01 13.40
N ALA A 56 14.40 7.81 14.68
CA ALA A 56 15.01 8.56 15.78
C ALA A 56 15.19 7.65 17.02
N ALA A 57 15.85 6.50 16.82
CA ALA A 57 16.20 5.56 17.87
C ALA A 57 17.44 6.01 18.65
N SER A 58 17.41 5.80 19.96
CA SER A 58 18.59 5.82 20.81
C SER A 58 19.27 4.45 20.84
N ALA A 59 20.52 4.37 21.32
CA ALA A 59 21.19 3.08 21.47
C ALA A 59 20.43 2.11 22.41
N GLY A 60 19.67 2.63 23.39
CA GLY A 60 18.83 1.82 24.28
C GLY A 60 17.61 1.21 23.60
N ASP A 61 17.20 1.73 22.44
CA ASP A 61 16.05 1.23 21.68
C ASP A 61 16.39 0.00 20.81
N PHE A 62 17.68 -0.28 20.58
CA PHE A 62 18.11 -1.33 19.65
C PHE A 62 17.62 -2.72 20.05
N GLU A 63 17.56 -3.01 21.35
CA GLU A 63 17.05 -4.30 21.83
C GLU A 63 15.54 -4.45 21.56
N ARG A 64 14.76 -3.38 21.76
CA ARG A 64 13.33 -3.37 21.46
C ARG A 64 13.11 -3.54 19.96
N ASP A 65 13.86 -2.78 19.16
CA ASP A 65 13.75 -2.83 17.71
C ASP A 65 14.18 -4.21 17.17
N GLN A 66 15.19 -4.85 17.76
CA GLN A 66 15.60 -6.23 17.42
C GLN A 66 14.48 -7.23 17.70
N LYS A 67 13.86 -7.18 18.88
CA LYS A 67 12.72 -8.06 19.23
C LYS A 67 11.54 -7.85 18.29
N ASN A 68 11.22 -6.60 17.93
CA ASN A 68 10.15 -6.29 17.00
C ASN A 68 10.48 -6.78 15.57
N CYS A 69 11.73 -6.64 15.15
CA CYS A 69 12.23 -7.11 13.86
C CYS A 69 12.10 -8.64 13.73
N GLU A 70 12.51 -9.38 14.76
CA GLU A 70 12.34 -10.85 14.84
C GLU A 70 10.88 -11.28 14.87
N ALA A 71 10.04 -10.60 15.67
CA ALA A 71 8.63 -10.91 15.81
C ALA A 71 7.84 -10.69 14.51
N SER A 72 8.32 -9.83 13.62
CA SER A 72 7.65 -9.52 12.36
C SER A 72 7.61 -10.73 11.41
N CYS A 73 8.64 -11.59 11.45
CA CYS A 73 8.77 -12.71 10.52
C CYS A 73 9.30 -13.96 11.24
N PRO A 74 8.45 -14.61 12.06
CA PRO A 74 8.84 -15.79 12.83
C PRO A 74 9.22 -16.94 11.89
N GLY A 75 10.37 -17.56 12.16
CA GLY A 75 10.93 -18.64 11.34
C GLY A 75 11.88 -18.18 10.23
N THR A 76 12.17 -16.89 10.13
CA THR A 76 13.28 -16.37 9.33
C THR A 76 14.23 -15.55 10.20
N GLU A 77 15.53 -15.63 9.93
CA GLU A 77 16.52 -14.83 10.65
C GLU A 77 16.41 -13.36 10.23
N MET A 78 16.34 -12.50 11.26
CA MET A 78 16.07 -11.08 11.17
C MET A 78 17.05 -10.33 12.06
N GLN A 79 17.57 -9.20 11.58
CA GLN A 79 18.58 -8.44 12.29
C GLN A 79 18.38 -6.95 12.09
N VAL A 80 18.57 -6.17 13.14
CA VAL A 80 18.56 -4.72 13.07
C VAL A 80 19.91 -4.20 12.57
N PHE A 81 19.83 -3.31 11.61
CA PHE A 81 20.93 -2.48 11.15
C PHE A 81 20.60 -1.03 11.46
N TYR A 82 21.61 -0.19 11.66
CA TYR A 82 21.41 1.22 11.96
C TYR A 82 22.32 2.13 11.13
N SER A 83 21.85 3.36 10.89
CA SER A 83 22.63 4.46 10.35
C SER A 83 22.51 5.69 11.25
N ARG A 84 23.49 6.61 11.20
CA ARG A 84 23.45 7.88 11.96
C ARG A 84 22.95 9.04 11.11
N ALA A 85 23.15 8.98 9.80
CA ALA A 85 22.68 9.99 8.86
C ALA A 85 21.35 9.53 8.22
N MET A 86 20.48 10.50 7.95
CA MET A 86 19.21 10.27 7.24
C MET A 86 19.43 9.93 5.76
N ASP A 87 20.50 10.47 5.16
CA ASP A 87 20.91 10.25 3.76
C ASP A 87 22.02 9.20 3.60
N ASP A 88 22.24 8.36 4.62
CA ASP A 88 23.25 7.30 4.53
C ASP A 88 22.80 6.21 3.53
N ASP A 89 23.74 5.69 2.74
CA ASP A 89 23.47 4.59 1.81
C ASP A 89 23.04 3.33 2.57
N SER A 90 22.12 2.55 2.02
CA SER A 90 21.70 1.31 2.69
C SER A 90 22.85 0.31 2.89
N GLY A 91 23.92 0.40 2.10
CA GLY A 91 25.12 -0.44 2.19
C GLY A 91 25.98 -0.15 3.40
N SER A 92 26.05 1.11 3.86
CA SER A 92 26.87 1.55 4.99
C SER A 92 26.19 1.34 6.35
N MET A 93 24.91 0.94 6.37
CA MET A 93 24.21 0.61 7.61
C MET A 93 24.94 -0.48 8.38
N THR A 94 25.10 -0.32 9.68
CA THR A 94 25.87 -1.24 10.53
C THR A 94 24.96 -2.19 11.29
N SER A 95 25.27 -3.48 11.30
CA SER A 95 24.54 -4.47 12.10
C SER A 95 24.65 -4.16 13.59
N SER A 96 23.52 -4.21 14.33
CA SER A 96 23.52 -4.06 15.78
C SER A 96 24.15 -5.26 16.50
N VAL A 97 24.27 -6.41 15.83
CA VAL A 97 24.76 -7.67 16.42
C VAL A 97 26.20 -7.95 16.02
N THR A 98 26.54 -7.85 14.73
CA THR A 98 27.88 -8.20 14.23
C THR A 98 28.80 -7.00 14.08
N GLY A 99 28.25 -5.79 14.02
CA GLY A 99 29.01 -4.57 13.75
C GLY A 99 29.52 -4.46 12.30
N GLN A 100 29.13 -5.38 11.41
CA GLN A 100 29.50 -5.33 9.99
C GLN A 100 28.52 -4.48 9.18
N PRO A 101 28.98 -3.84 8.10
CA PRO A 101 28.11 -3.11 7.19
C PRO A 101 27.17 -4.05 6.43
N TYR A 102 25.99 -3.57 6.07
CA TYR A 102 25.00 -4.33 5.30
C TYR A 102 25.56 -4.82 3.96
N SER A 103 26.46 -4.07 3.33
CA SER A 103 27.13 -4.50 2.10
C SER A 103 27.99 -5.76 2.23
N GLU A 104 28.46 -6.10 3.44
CA GLU A 104 29.24 -7.32 3.70
C GLU A 104 28.35 -8.55 3.89
N LEU A 105 27.04 -8.38 4.05
CA LEU A 105 26.10 -9.49 4.15
C LEU A 105 26.09 -10.25 2.80
N PRO A 106 26.33 -11.58 2.77
CA PRO A 106 26.37 -12.35 1.51
C PRO A 106 25.08 -12.27 0.69
N THR A 107 23.96 -11.98 1.35
CA THR A 107 22.63 -11.87 0.76
C THR A 107 22.20 -10.42 0.53
N ALA A 108 23.09 -9.44 0.73
CA ALA A 108 22.80 -8.04 0.52
C ALA A 108 22.21 -7.79 -0.87
N TYR A 109 21.10 -7.07 -0.90
CA TYR A 109 20.36 -6.69 -2.11
C TYR A 109 19.89 -7.85 -3.01
N LEU A 110 19.92 -9.11 -2.59
CA LEU A 110 19.42 -10.22 -3.41
C LEU A 110 17.96 -10.02 -3.81
N TYR A 111 17.13 -9.50 -2.91
CA TYR A 111 15.73 -9.15 -3.19
C TYR A 111 15.53 -8.15 -4.35
N LYS A 112 16.57 -7.36 -4.72
CA LYS A 112 16.51 -6.41 -5.84
C LYS A 112 16.89 -7.05 -7.18
N GLN A 113 17.47 -8.25 -7.18
CA GLN A 113 17.91 -8.90 -8.40
C GLN A 113 16.73 -9.55 -9.11
N ALA A 114 16.51 -9.22 -10.38
CA ALA A 114 15.40 -9.77 -11.17
C ALA A 114 15.46 -11.29 -11.33
N ASN A 115 16.66 -11.87 -11.28
CA ASN A 115 16.88 -13.31 -11.44
C ASN A 115 16.89 -14.07 -10.10
N TYR A 116 16.73 -13.37 -8.98
CA TYR A 116 16.75 -14.01 -7.67
C TYR A 116 15.38 -14.58 -7.33
N SER A 117 15.38 -15.88 -7.13
CA SER A 117 14.25 -16.68 -6.68
C SER A 117 14.36 -16.86 -5.17
N ARG A 118 13.48 -16.19 -4.43
CA ARG A 118 13.49 -16.20 -2.97
C ARG A 118 13.03 -17.59 -2.49
N PRO A 119 13.81 -18.29 -1.65
CA PRO A 119 13.39 -19.57 -1.08
C PRO A 119 12.02 -19.48 -0.36
N PRO A 120 11.16 -20.51 -0.42
CA PRO A 120 9.87 -20.52 0.27
C PRO A 120 9.96 -20.32 1.80
N THR A 121 11.10 -20.69 2.38
CA THR A 121 11.42 -20.55 3.81
C THR A 121 11.93 -19.16 4.19
N CYS A 122 12.27 -18.32 3.20
CA CYS A 122 12.84 -17.00 3.40
C CYS A 122 11.74 -15.94 3.26
N GLY A 123 10.98 -15.66 4.31
CA GLY A 123 9.84 -14.75 4.17
C GLY A 123 9.00 -14.58 5.42
N CYS A 124 8.18 -13.54 5.42
CA CYS A 124 7.25 -13.22 6.49
C CYS A 124 5.90 -13.91 6.27
N ASN A 125 5.94 -15.18 5.85
CA ASN A 125 4.72 -15.95 5.73
C ASN A 125 4.20 -16.22 7.12
N ALA A 126 3.05 -15.64 7.41
CA ALA A 126 2.28 -16.04 8.56
C ALA A 126 2.00 -17.55 8.38
N GLN A 127 2.69 -18.37 9.15
CA GLN A 127 2.42 -19.81 9.21
C GLN A 127 0.92 -19.95 9.41
N ALA A 128 0.26 -20.77 8.59
CA ALA A 128 -1.19 -20.96 8.65
C ALA A 128 -1.58 -21.46 10.05
N GLY A 129 -1.88 -20.53 10.96
CA GLY A 129 -2.43 -20.78 12.27
C GLY A 129 -3.95 -20.73 12.20
N ASN A 130 -4.58 -20.38 13.33
CA ASN A 130 -6.04 -20.28 13.48
C ASN A 130 -6.65 -19.00 12.84
N PHE A 131 -6.11 -18.53 11.71
CA PHE A 131 -6.63 -17.35 11.02
C PHE A 131 -6.62 -17.57 9.51
N THR A 132 -7.60 -16.98 8.83
CA THR A 132 -7.72 -17.01 7.37
C THR A 132 -7.32 -15.65 6.80
N ILE A 133 -6.44 -15.66 5.81
CA ILE A 133 -5.95 -14.45 5.15
C ILE A 133 -6.97 -14.06 4.06
N ILE A 134 -7.79 -13.04 4.34
CA ILE A 134 -8.81 -12.52 3.40
C ILE A 134 -8.16 -11.69 2.29
N GLY A 135 -7.03 -11.03 2.58
CA GLY A 135 -6.34 -10.10 1.67
C GLY A 135 -5.35 -10.71 0.69
N GLY A 136 -5.30 -12.05 0.58
CA GLY A 136 -4.36 -12.76 -0.29
C GLY A 136 -2.92 -12.67 0.19
N ASN A 137 -2.32 -13.82 0.51
CA ASN A 137 -0.87 -13.91 0.59
C ASN A 137 -0.38 -14.19 -0.83
N PRO A 138 0.22 -13.21 -1.55
CA PRO A 138 0.68 -13.47 -2.90
C PRO A 138 1.73 -14.59 -2.82
N PRO A 139 1.54 -15.70 -3.56
CA PRO A 139 2.54 -16.75 -3.59
C PRO A 139 3.86 -16.14 -4.07
N ASN A 140 4.96 -16.66 -3.52
CA ASN A 140 6.29 -16.32 -4.01
C ASN A 140 6.30 -16.46 -5.55
N PRO A 141 6.77 -15.46 -6.32
CA PRO A 141 6.63 -15.43 -7.79
C PRO A 141 7.30 -16.59 -8.56
N GLU A 142 7.86 -17.59 -7.88
CA GLU A 142 8.52 -18.76 -8.43
C GLU A 142 7.63 -19.87 -9.03
N GLN A 143 6.33 -19.65 -9.22
CA GLN A 143 5.49 -20.61 -9.95
C GLN A 143 4.62 -20.00 -11.03
N SER A 144 5.05 -18.89 -11.63
CA SER A 144 4.68 -18.61 -13.01
C SER A 144 5.82 -19.08 -13.91
N GLN A 145 5.96 -20.40 -14.08
CA GLN A 145 6.56 -20.91 -15.33
C GLN A 145 5.82 -20.19 -16.46
N PRO A 146 6.51 -19.52 -17.40
CA PRO A 146 5.84 -19.10 -18.62
C PRO A 146 5.34 -20.40 -19.25
N GLN A 147 4.04 -20.64 -19.18
CA GLN A 147 3.41 -21.61 -20.04
C GLN A 147 3.67 -21.11 -21.45
N SER A 148 4.73 -21.66 -22.06
CA SER A 148 5.01 -21.56 -23.48
C SER A 148 3.81 -22.13 -24.21
N GLY A 149 2.83 -21.27 -24.49
CA GLY A 149 1.59 -21.65 -25.12
C GLY A 149 0.37 -20.92 -24.58
N MET A 150 0.37 -19.59 -24.51
CA MET A 150 -0.86 -18.81 -24.69
C MET A 150 -0.51 -17.38 -25.09
N ALA A 151 -1.17 -16.91 -26.15
CA ALA A 151 -1.12 -15.52 -26.60
C ALA A 151 -1.35 -14.57 -25.41
N PRO A 152 -0.83 -13.33 -25.44
CA PRO A 152 -1.09 -12.36 -24.38
C PRO A 152 -2.60 -12.21 -24.20
N PHE A 153 -3.14 -12.76 -23.11
CA PHE A 153 -4.48 -12.46 -22.65
C PHE A 153 -4.43 -11.04 -22.13
N ILE A 154 -4.69 -10.08 -23.01
CA ILE A 154 -5.04 -8.73 -22.60
C ILE A 154 -6.41 -8.87 -21.94
N PRO A 155 -6.55 -8.72 -20.61
CA PRO A 155 -7.86 -8.76 -19.99
C PRO A 155 -8.65 -7.60 -20.57
N VAL A 156 -9.69 -7.91 -21.32
CA VAL A 156 -10.61 -6.87 -21.82
C VAL A 156 -11.32 -6.31 -20.59
N PRO A 157 -11.24 -4.99 -20.32
CA PRO A 157 -11.94 -4.40 -19.19
C PRO A 157 -13.43 -4.70 -19.30
N ALA A 158 -14.01 -5.27 -18.24
CA ALA A 158 -15.46 -5.36 -18.14
C ALA A 158 -16.04 -3.94 -18.16
N VAL A 159 -17.06 -3.72 -18.97
CA VAL A 159 -17.77 -2.43 -19.03
C VAL A 159 -18.35 -2.18 -17.64
N LYS A 160 -17.87 -1.12 -16.97
CA LYS A 160 -18.38 -0.71 -15.68
C LYS A 160 -19.76 -0.06 -15.88
N PRO A 161 -20.83 -0.52 -15.20
CA PRO A 161 -22.12 0.13 -15.26
C PRO A 161 -22.01 1.59 -14.80
N ASP A 162 -22.73 2.49 -15.46
CA ASP A 162 -22.78 3.91 -15.09
C ASP A 162 -23.36 4.05 -13.67
N PRO A 163 -22.63 4.65 -12.70
CA PRO A 163 -23.12 4.86 -11.35
C PRO A 163 -24.40 5.71 -11.26
N GLY A 164 -24.73 6.46 -12.32
CA GLY A 164 -25.93 7.29 -12.41
C GLY A 164 -27.12 6.64 -13.14
N ALA A 165 -27.02 5.38 -13.59
CA ALA A 165 -28.12 4.71 -14.25
C ALA A 165 -29.25 4.38 -13.25
N ASP A 166 -30.47 4.78 -13.60
CA ASP A 166 -31.67 4.39 -12.88
C ASP A 166 -31.94 2.88 -13.05
N PRO A 167 -32.58 2.23 -12.06
CA PRO A 167 -32.77 0.78 -12.05
C PRO A 167 -33.53 0.26 -13.27
N GLU A 168 -34.42 1.07 -13.85
CA GLU A 168 -35.18 0.71 -15.05
C GLU A 168 -34.29 0.69 -16.31
N THR A 169 -33.34 1.64 -16.43
CA THR A 169 -32.35 1.63 -17.52
C THR A 169 -31.44 0.41 -17.46
N LEU A 170 -31.06 -0.02 -16.25
CA LEU A 170 -30.27 -1.25 -16.07
C LEU A 170 -31.07 -2.51 -16.45
N ALA A 171 -32.34 -2.59 -16.05
CA ALA A 171 -33.22 -3.70 -16.40
C ALA A 171 -33.47 -3.81 -17.91
N ASN A 172 -33.62 -2.67 -18.61
CA ASN A 172 -33.75 -2.64 -20.07
C ASN A 172 -32.47 -3.10 -20.78
N ALA A 173 -31.30 -2.72 -20.25
CA ALA A 173 -30.01 -3.15 -20.78
C ALA A 173 -29.76 -4.66 -20.56
N GLU A 174 -30.07 -5.18 -19.37
CA GLU A 174 -30.00 -6.63 -19.06
C GLU A 174 -31.01 -7.43 -19.91
N GLY A 175 -32.19 -6.88 -20.13
CA GLY A 175 -33.24 -7.45 -20.99
C GLY A 175 -32.97 -7.35 -22.49
N GLY A 176 -31.82 -6.80 -22.91
CA GLY A 176 -31.44 -6.68 -24.32
C GLY A 176 -32.32 -5.73 -25.14
N LEU A 177 -33.03 -4.81 -24.49
CA LEU A 177 -33.87 -3.80 -25.14
C LEU A 177 -33.03 -2.56 -25.49
N ASP A 178 -32.08 -2.74 -26.40
CA ASP A 178 -31.20 -1.67 -26.88
C ASP A 178 -31.80 -0.87 -28.04
N GLN A 179 -31.18 0.26 -28.38
CA GLN A 179 -31.69 1.14 -29.45
C GLN A 179 -31.77 0.43 -30.80
N ASP A 180 -30.88 -0.53 -31.07
CA ASP A 180 -30.90 -1.32 -32.30
C ASP A 180 -32.03 -2.36 -32.30
N ALA A 181 -32.34 -3.01 -31.16
CA ALA A 181 -33.53 -3.84 -31.03
C ALA A 181 -34.81 -3.02 -31.26
N ILE A 182 -34.91 -1.82 -30.68
CA ILE A 182 -36.07 -0.94 -30.88
C ILE A 182 -36.21 -0.56 -32.36
N LYS A 183 -35.10 -0.23 -33.05
CA LYS A 183 -35.12 0.04 -34.49
C LYS A 183 -35.59 -1.16 -35.30
N ARG A 184 -35.13 -2.38 -34.96
CA ARG A 184 -35.56 -3.61 -35.64
C ARG A 184 -37.05 -3.88 -35.44
N LEU A 185 -37.57 -3.69 -34.23
CA LEU A 185 -38.98 -3.86 -33.90
C LEU A 185 -39.87 -2.81 -34.56
N THR A 186 -39.37 -1.59 -34.73
CA THR A 186 -40.11 -0.46 -35.31
C THR A 186 -39.97 -0.39 -36.83
N THR A 187 -39.04 -1.15 -37.42
CA THR A 187 -38.92 -1.23 -38.88
C THR A 187 -40.13 -1.97 -39.44
N LYS A 188 -41.06 -1.21 -40.02
CA LYS A 188 -42.22 -1.75 -40.73
C LYS A 188 -41.74 -2.71 -41.81
N VAL A 189 -42.01 -4.01 -41.62
CA VAL A 189 -41.71 -5.05 -42.61
C VAL A 189 -42.27 -4.59 -43.96
N PRO A 190 -41.46 -4.51 -45.03
CA PRO A 190 -42.00 -4.21 -46.35
C PRO A 190 -43.02 -5.29 -46.66
N VAL A 191 -44.25 -4.87 -46.91
CA VAL A 191 -45.37 -5.75 -47.23
C VAL A 191 -44.92 -6.62 -48.40
N SER A 192 -44.72 -7.91 -48.14
CA SER A 192 -44.35 -8.88 -49.15
C SER A 192 -45.40 -8.82 -50.28
N PRO A 193 -45.02 -8.80 -51.57
CA PRO A 193 -45.96 -8.62 -52.69
C PRO A 193 -46.81 -9.86 -52.98
N VAL A 194 -47.15 -10.65 -51.97
CA VAL A 194 -47.99 -11.85 -52.07
C VAL A 194 -49.45 -11.47 -51.78
N SER A 195 -50.02 -10.60 -52.61
CA SER A 195 -51.47 -10.34 -52.63
C SER A 195 -52.00 -9.84 -53.98
N MET A 196 -51.32 -10.17 -55.08
CA MET A 196 -51.92 -10.07 -56.42
C MET A 196 -51.76 -11.40 -57.15
N LEU A 197 -52.68 -12.32 -56.89
CA LEU A 197 -52.89 -13.45 -57.79
C LEU A 197 -53.34 -12.92 -59.17
N PRO A 198 -52.83 -13.48 -60.29
CA PRO A 198 -53.25 -13.12 -61.64
C PRO A 198 -54.78 -13.24 -61.85
N PRO A 199 -55.38 -12.45 -62.76
CA PRO A 199 -56.84 -12.38 -62.94
C PRO A 199 -57.51 -13.73 -63.28
N ASP A 200 -56.74 -14.72 -63.76
CA ASP A 200 -57.25 -16.05 -64.16
C ASP A 200 -57.67 -16.98 -63.02
N GLN A 201 -57.43 -16.63 -61.74
CA GLN A 201 -57.84 -17.47 -60.60
C GLN A 201 -59.06 -16.93 -59.84
N ARG A 202 -59.68 -15.84 -60.30
CA ARG A 202 -60.91 -15.32 -59.67
C ARG A 202 -62.13 -16.11 -60.14
N LYS A 203 -62.42 -17.23 -59.49
CA LYS A 203 -63.70 -17.95 -59.65
C LYS A 203 -64.83 -17.14 -59.02
N VAL A 204 -65.39 -16.22 -59.81
CA VAL A 204 -66.65 -15.53 -59.48
C VAL A 204 -67.80 -16.50 -59.80
N ARG A 205 -68.53 -16.95 -58.79
CA ARG A 205 -69.81 -17.63 -58.99
C ARG A 205 -70.87 -16.58 -59.27
N VAL A 206 -71.32 -16.48 -60.52
CA VAL A 206 -72.50 -15.71 -60.91
C VAL A 206 -73.72 -16.51 -60.47
N VAL A 207 -74.52 -15.93 -59.58
CA VAL A 207 -75.88 -16.38 -59.28
C VAL A 207 -76.83 -15.34 -59.88
N GLY A 208 -77.84 -15.79 -60.62
CA GLY A 208 -78.91 -14.91 -61.09
C GLY A 208 -79.99 -15.69 -61.86
N PRO A 209 -81.07 -15.01 -62.28
CA PRO A 209 -81.59 -13.74 -61.75
C PRO A 209 -82.44 -13.90 -60.48
#